data_AF-A0A2S5M7D1-F1
#
_entry.id   AF-A0A2S5M7D1-F1
#
_cell.length_a   1.000
_cell.length_b   1.000
_cell.length_c   1.000
_cell.angle_alpha   90.00
_cell.angle_beta   90.00
_cell.angle_gamma   90.00
#
_symmetry.space_group_name_H-M   'P 1'
#
loop_
_entity.id
_entity.type
_entity.pdbx_description
1 polymer ?
#
loop_
_entity_poly.entity_id
_entity_poly.type
_entity_poly.pdbx_seq_one_letter_code
_entity_poly.pdbx_strand_id
1 'polypeptide(L)' 'AAKSEVAPVHQLPETRQQRFRRARELEARLENNERLSNEEALWLGGYQVGAEYHAMKEMFEEFGESALR' A
#
# COMPACT_ATOMS: atom_id res chain seq x y z
N ALA A 1 34.34 -1.73 -21.76
CA ALA A 1 33.18 -2.04 -20.90
C ALA A 1 32.51 -0.73 -20.53
N ALA A 2 31.31 -0.45 -21.04
CA ALA A 2 30.56 0.74 -20.66
C ALA A 2 29.78 0.43 -19.37
N LYS A 3 30.13 1.09 -18.27
CA LYS A 3 29.33 1.11 -17.05
C LYS A 3 28.08 1.94 -17.34
N SER A 4 26.91 1.31 -17.39
CA SER A 4 25.65 2.04 -17.34
C SER A 4 25.53 2.68 -15.96
N GLU A 5 25.77 4.00 -15.89
CA GLU A 5 25.44 4.81 -14.74
C GLU A 5 23.91 4.93 -14.68
N VAL A 6 23.29 4.08 -13.86
CA VAL A 6 21.86 4.18 -13.56
C VAL A 6 21.63 5.47 -12.77
N ALA A 7 21.03 6.46 -13.41
CA ALA A 7 20.59 7.69 -12.76
C ALA A 7 19.72 7.35 -11.52
N PRO A 8 19.82 8.11 -10.42
CA PRO A 8 19.05 7.82 -9.21
C PRO A 8 17.56 7.99 -9.51
N VAL A 9 16.86 6.86 -9.61
CA VAL A 9 15.39 6.82 -9.70
C VAL A 9 14.87 7.40 -8.39
N HIS A 10 14.45 8.66 -8.42
CA HIS A 10 13.74 9.26 -7.31
C HIS A 10 12.38 8.56 -7.25
N GLN A 11 12.20 7.69 -6.25
CA GLN A 11 10.90 7.08 -5.99
C GLN A 11 9.92 8.23 -5.76
N LEU A 12 8.95 8.37 -6.67
CA LEU A 12 7.86 9.30 -6.48
C LEU A 12 7.13 8.93 -5.19
N PRO A 13 6.67 9.92 -4.40
CA PRO A 13 5.90 9.63 -3.20
C PRO A 13 4.68 8.78 -3.56
N GLU A 14 4.46 7.71 -2.79
CA GLU A 14 3.36 6.77 -3.04
C GLU A 14 2.03 7.53 -3.10
N THR A 15 1.26 7.30 -4.18
CA THR A 15 -0.09 7.87 -4.28
C THR A 15 -1.00 7.25 -3.21
N ARG A 16 -2.14 7.88 -2.96
CA ARG A 16 -3.14 7.35 -2.03
C ARG A 16 -3.62 5.95 -2.43
N GLN A 17 -3.80 5.69 -3.74
CA GLN A 17 -4.19 4.37 -4.23
C GLN A 17 -3.09 3.33 -3.99
N GLN A 18 -1.82 3.69 -4.16
CA GLN A 18 -0.69 2.80 -3.93
C GLN A 18 -0.58 2.42 -2.44
N ARG A 19 -0.73 3.40 -1.54
CA ARG A 19 -0.76 3.14 -0.09
C ARG A 19 -1.95 2.25 0.29
N PHE A 20 -3.14 2.53 -0.25
CA PHE A 20 -4.29 1.67 0.02
C PHE A 20 -4.12 0.25 -0.53
N ARG A 21 -3.55 0.08 -1.73
CA ARG A 21 -3.23 -1.24 -2.29
C ARG A 21 -2.28 -2.00 -1.37
N ARG A 22 -1.20 -1.35 -0.91
CA ARG A 22 -0.25 -1.94 0.04
C ARG A 22 -0.96 -2.39 1.32
N ALA A 23 -1.85 -1.57 1.87
CA ALA A 23 -2.62 -1.94 3.05
C ALA A 23 -3.43 -3.22 2.81
N ARG A 24 -4.15 -3.31 1.68
CA ARG A 24 -4.91 -4.51 1.32
C ARG A 24 -4.05 -5.75 1.13
N GLU A 25 -2.86 -5.62 0.56
CA GLU A 25 -1.93 -6.74 0.41
C GLU A 25 -1.47 -7.27 1.77
N LEU A 26 -1.18 -6.38 2.71
CA LEU A 26 -0.82 -6.74 4.08
C LEU A 26 -2.00 -7.37 4.84
N GLU A 27 -3.21 -6.85 4.66
CA GLU A 27 -4.44 -7.43 5.20
C GLU A 27 -4.68 -8.84 4.66
N ALA A 28 -4.59 -9.03 3.35
CA ALA A 28 -4.74 -10.33 2.71
C ALA A 28 -3.71 -11.35 3.22
N ARG A 29 -2.46 -10.92 3.46
CA ARG A 29 -1.43 -11.77 4.08
C ARG A 29 -1.83 -12.18 5.49
N LEU A 30 -2.32 -11.26 6.32
CA LEU A 30 -2.82 -11.58 7.65
C LEU A 30 -4.00 -12.56 7.61
N GLU A 31 -4.95 -12.38 6.69
CA GLU A 31 -6.08 -13.30 6.47
C GLU A 31 -5.61 -14.71 6.06
N ASN A 32 -4.54 -14.79 5.27
CA ASN A 32 -3.88 -16.05 4.89
C ASN A 32 -2.99 -16.65 5.99
N ASN A 33 -3.04 -16.13 7.23
CA ASN A 33 -2.16 -16.52 8.35
C ASN A 33 -0.65 -16.33 8.05
N GLU A 34 -0.31 -15.47 7.10
CA GLU A 34 1.08 -15.08 6.87
C GLU A 34 1.54 -14.07 7.93
N ARG A 35 2.82 -14.16 8.29
CA ARG A 35 3.43 -13.20 9.20
C ARG A 35 3.83 -11.95 8.45
N LEU A 36 3.40 -10.79 8.97
CA LEU A 36 3.96 -9.50 8.61
C LEU A 36 5.22 -9.24 9.44
N SER A 37 6.17 -8.51 8.86
CA SER A 37 7.26 -7.93 9.64
C SER A 37 6.72 -6.85 10.59
N ASN A 38 7.49 -6.54 11.64
CA ASN A 38 7.10 -5.50 12.60
C ASN A 38 6.91 -4.13 11.93
N GLU A 39 7.74 -3.82 10.92
CA GLU A 39 7.64 -2.57 10.16
C GLU A 39 6.34 -2.51 9.34
N GLU A 40 5.97 -3.61 8.68
CA GLU A 40 4.71 -3.72 7.95
C GLU A 40 3.50 -3.63 8.88
N ALA A 41 3.54 -4.30 10.02
CA ALA A 41 2.45 -4.28 10.99
C ALA A 41 2.26 -2.88 11.61
N LEU A 42 3.36 -2.20 11.96
CA LEU A 42 3.32 -0.84 12.48
C LEU A 42 2.81 0.15 11.42
N TRP A 43 3.28 0.01 10.18
CA TRP A 43 2.83 0.82 9.06
C TRP A 43 1.34 0.61 8.79
N LEU A 44 0.88 -0.65 8.72
CA LEU A 44 -0.53 -0.98 8.48
C LEU A 44 -1.41 -0.42 9.59
N GLY A 45 -1.06 -0.65 10.86
CA GLY A 45 -1.83 -0.14 11.99
C GLY A 45 -1.92 1.39 12.00
N GLY A 46 -0.80 2.08 11.71
CA GLY A 46 -0.78 3.55 11.62
C GLY A 46 -1.55 4.10 10.42
N TYR A 47 -1.58 3.37 9.30
CA TYR A 47 -2.33 3.77 8.11
C TYR A 47 -3.84 3.52 8.26
N GLN A 48 -4.24 2.37 8.82
CA GLN A 48 -5.64 1.98 9.01
C GLN A 48 -6.42 2.94 9.90
N VAL A 49 -5.77 3.59 10.88
CA VAL A 49 -6.40 4.60 11.74
C VAL A 49 -6.59 5.97 11.07
N GLY A 50 -6.03 6.16 9.87
CA GLY A 50 -6.08 7.42 9.15
C GLY A 50 -7.36 7.60 8.32
N ALA A 51 -7.83 8.85 8.20
CA ALA A 51 -8.99 9.20 7.36
C ALA A 51 -8.81 8.80 5.88
N GLU A 52 -7.57 8.72 5.39
CA GLU A 52 -7.27 8.26 4.03
C GLU A 52 -7.66 6.79 3.82
N TYR A 53 -7.33 5.91 4.76
CA TYR A 53 -7.71 4.50 4.67
C TYR A 53 -9.22 4.34 4.72
N HIS A 54 -9.90 5.04 5.63
CA HIS A 54 -11.37 5.00 5.71
C HIS A 54 -12.04 5.44 4.40
N ALA A 55 -11.65 6.59 3.86
CA ALA A 55 -12.23 7.09 2.60
C ALA A 55 -11.94 6.14 1.41
N MET A 56 -10.73 5.57 1.33
CA MET A 56 -10.39 4.62 0.28
C MET A 56 -11.09 3.27 0.47
N LYS A 57 -11.29 2.82 1.71
CA LYS A 57 -12.05 1.62 2.03
C LYS A 57 -13.51 1.77 1.62
N GLU A 58 -14.15 2.90 1.94
CA GLU A 58 -15.52 3.19 1.52
C GLU A 58 -15.66 3.20 -0.01
N MET A 59 -14.75 3.89 -0.72
CA MET A 59 -14.73 3.87 -2.19
C MET A 59 -14.51 2.46 -2.75
N PHE A 60 -13.64 1.66 -2.13
CA PHE A 60 -13.40 0.30 -2.56
C PHE A 60 -14.60 -0.61 -2.28
N GLU A 61 -15.28 -0.46 -1.15
CA GLU A 61 -16.49 -1.23 -0.83
C GLU A 61 -17.64 -0.88 -1.78
N GLU A 62 -17.71 0.37 -2.25
CA GLU A 62 -18.75 0.83 -3.19
C GLU A 62 -18.45 0.48 -4.66
N PHE A 63 -17.20 0.63 -5.13
CA PHE A 63 -16.83 0.48 -6.54
C PHE A 63 -15.88 -0.68 -6.86
N GLY A 64 -15.41 -1.40 -5.84
CA GLY A 64 -14.44 -2.49 -5.98
C GLY A 64 -13.08 -2.02 -6.50
N GLU A 65 -12.38 -2.92 -7.21
CA GLU A 65 -11.05 -2.63 -7.79
C GLU A 65 -11.05 -1.47 -8.79
N SER A 66 -12.21 -1.09 -9.34
CA SER A 66 -12.34 0.08 -10.22
C SER A 66 -11.99 1.39 -9.52
N ALA A 67 -12.11 1.46 -8.18
CA ALA A 67 -11.71 2.61 -7.37
C ALA A 67 -10.18 2.82 -7.32
N LEU A 68 -9.40 1.78 -7.63
CA LEU A 68 -7.95 1.75 -7.47
C LEU A 68 -7.17 1.89 -8.79
N ARG A 69 -7.88 2.15 -9.90
CA ARG A 69 -7.33 2.25 -11.25
C ARG A 69 -6.98 3.68 -11.65
#